data_AF-A0A2W0E974-F1
#
_entry.id   AF-A0A2W0E974-F1
#
_cell.length_a   1.000
_cell.length_b   1.000
_cell.length_c   1.000
_cell.angle_alpha   90.00
_cell.angle_beta   90.00
_cell.angle_gamma   90.00
#
_symmetry.space_group_name_H-M   'P 1'
#
loop_
_entity.id
_entity.type
_entity.pdbx_description
1 polymer ?
#
loop_
_entity_poly.entity_id
_entity_poly.type
_entity_poly.pdbx_seq_one_letter_code
_entity_poly.pdbx_strand_id
1 'polypeptide(L)'
;YYFNDDGVLVGMRFNDWKIVFCEQRAPGGLQVWSEPFVCLRVPKMFNLRMDPYERADVVSDQYYDWLTKNDYLIFDGTRRSAKFLQTFVDYPPSQRPASFSIDQIREAVDAKIAEKMKTAK
;
A
#
# COMPACT_ATOMS: atom_id res chain seq x y z
N TYR A 1 -3.24 -1.98 -10.82
CA TYR A 1 -3.14 -1.61 -9.39
C TYR A 1 -2.87 -2.87 -8.61
N TYR A 2 -2.11 -2.79 -7.52
CA TYR A 2 -1.70 -3.94 -6.71
C TYR A 2 -2.19 -3.74 -5.28
N PHE A 3 -3.01 -4.68 -4.83
CA PHE A 3 -3.55 -4.73 -3.48
C PHE A 3 -2.88 -5.85 -2.69
N ASN A 4 -2.68 -5.64 -1.40
CA ASN A 4 -2.34 -6.72 -0.49
C ASN A 4 -3.61 -7.48 -0.06
N ASP A 5 -3.40 -8.51 0.76
CA ASP A 5 -4.41 -9.38 1.34
C ASP A 5 -5.39 -8.64 2.28
N ASP A 6 -4.99 -7.52 2.89
CA ASP A 6 -5.86 -6.63 3.67
C ASP A 6 -6.67 -5.64 2.79
N GLY A 7 -6.60 -5.75 1.47
CA GLY A 7 -7.31 -4.86 0.55
C GLY A 7 -6.76 -3.43 0.49
N VAL A 8 -5.51 -3.21 0.91
CA VAL A 8 -4.81 -1.93 0.84
C VAL A 8 -4.05 -1.80 -0.47
N LEU A 9 -4.13 -0.62 -1.10
CA LEU A 9 -3.38 -0.34 -2.34
C LEU A 9 -1.89 -0.14 -2.02
N VAL A 10 -1.10 -1.18 -2.21
CA VAL A 10 0.35 -1.18 -1.90
C VAL A 10 1.22 -0.78 -3.07
N GLY A 11 0.69 -0.78 -4.29
CA GLY A 11 1.42 -0.33 -5.46
C GLY A 11 0.56 -0.13 -6.68
N MET A 12 1.14 0.46 -7.71
CA MET A 12 0.47 0.69 -8.97
C MET A 12 1.45 0.57 -10.15
N ARG A 13 0.92 0.26 -11.33
CA ARG A 13 1.69 0.25 -12.58
C ARG A 13 0.98 1.04 -13.66
N PHE A 14 1.75 1.80 -14.43
CA PHE A 14 1.32 2.48 -15.63
C PHE A 14 2.46 2.44 -16.65
N ASN A 15 2.15 2.02 -17.88
CA ASN A 15 3.17 1.76 -18.90
C ASN A 15 4.28 0.84 -18.34
N ASP A 16 5.53 1.25 -18.51
CA ASP A 16 6.72 0.55 -18.00
C ASP A 16 6.99 0.85 -16.52
N TRP A 17 6.27 1.79 -15.90
CA TRP A 17 6.57 2.27 -14.55
C TRP A 17 5.74 1.55 -13.49
N LYS A 18 6.41 1.09 -12.45
CA LYS A 18 5.79 0.57 -11.23
C LYS A 18 6.18 1.46 -10.05
N ILE A 19 5.21 1.79 -9.22
CA ILE A 19 5.42 2.50 -7.96
C ILE A 19 4.93 1.62 -6.82
N VAL A 20 5.74 1.53 -5.76
CA VAL A 20 5.48 0.73 -4.57
C VAL A 20 5.37 1.66 -3.37
N PHE A 21 4.16 1.75 -2.81
CA PHE A 21 3.83 2.58 -1.67
C PHE A 21 4.13 1.86 -0.34
N CYS A 22 3.85 0.56 -0.27
CA CYS A 22 4.18 -0.27 0.89
C CYS A 22 4.84 -1.57 0.44
N GLU A 23 5.82 -2.05 1.20
CA GLU A 23 6.59 -3.25 0.86
C GLU A 23 6.56 -4.27 1.99
N GLN A 24 6.75 -5.55 1.65
CA GLN A 24 7.09 -6.58 2.61
C GLN A 24 8.61 -6.69 2.70
N ARG A 25 9.18 -6.55 3.90
CA ARG A 25 10.63 -6.60 4.13
C ARG A 25 11.14 -8.00 4.46
N ALA A 26 10.26 -8.90 4.88
CA ALA A 26 10.64 -10.29 5.13
C ALA A 26 11.09 -10.98 3.83
N PRO A 27 12.25 -11.69 3.81
CA PRO A 27 12.85 -12.25 2.59
C PRO A 27 12.20 -13.55 2.10
N GLY A 28 11.12 -14.04 2.72
CA GLY A 28 10.34 -15.18 2.23
C GLY A 28 9.69 -16.03 3.32
N GLY A 29 9.14 -17.17 2.90
CA GLY A 29 8.51 -18.15 3.80
C GLY A 29 7.26 -17.63 4.50
N LEU A 30 6.94 -18.21 5.67
CA LEU A 30 5.79 -17.78 6.47
C LEU A 30 6.01 -16.39 7.10
N GLN A 31 7.25 -15.89 7.17
CA GLN A 31 7.54 -14.57 7.72
C GLN A 31 6.85 -13.44 6.94
N VAL A 32 6.76 -13.59 5.61
CA VAL A 32 6.01 -12.67 4.72
C VAL A 32 4.55 -12.50 5.13
N TRP A 33 3.96 -13.52 5.76
CA TRP A 33 2.57 -13.52 6.20
C TRP A 33 2.42 -13.09 7.67
N SER A 34 3.46 -13.26 8.49
CA SER A 34 3.43 -12.87 9.90
C SER A 34 3.87 -11.43 10.15
N GLU A 35 4.66 -10.86 9.26
CA GLU A 35 5.18 -9.50 9.38
C GLU A 35 4.31 -8.47 8.66
N PRO A 36 4.13 -7.26 9.23
CA PRO A 36 3.35 -6.22 8.59
C PRO A 36 4.07 -5.65 7.36
N PHE A 37 3.29 -5.16 6.40
CA PHE A 37 3.82 -4.30 5.35
C PHE A 37 4.34 -2.99 5.93
N VAL A 38 5.45 -2.48 5.37
CA VAL A 38 6.04 -1.19 5.72
C VAL A 38 5.67 -0.18 4.65
N CYS A 39 4.83 0.80 5.02
CA CYS A 39 4.50 1.91 4.14
C CYS A 39 5.61 2.96 4.10
N LEU A 40 6.00 3.32 2.89
CA LEU A 40 7.15 4.16 2.60
C LEU A 40 6.75 5.62 2.52
N ARG A 41 7.56 6.52 3.09
CA ARG A 41 7.39 7.97 2.91
C ARG A 41 7.78 8.42 1.51
N VAL A 42 8.85 7.82 0.98
CA VAL A 42 9.27 7.96 -0.41
C VAL A 42 8.99 6.61 -1.08
N PRO A 43 7.95 6.51 -1.92
CA PRO A 43 7.65 5.28 -2.64
C PRO A 43 8.85 4.82 -3.47
N LYS A 44 9.03 3.49 -3.57
CA LYS A 44 9.97 2.94 -4.55
C LYS A 44 9.37 3.07 -5.95
N MET A 45 10.22 3.21 -6.94
CA MET A 45 9.81 3.30 -8.33
C MET A 45 10.76 2.46 -9.19
N PHE A 46 10.19 1.69 -10.10
CA PHE A 46 10.93 0.84 -11.01
C PHE A 46 10.44 1.02 -12.44
N ASN A 47 11.35 0.88 -13.39
CA ASN A 47 11.00 0.71 -14.79
C ASN A 47 11.10 -0.77 -15.13
N LEU A 48 9.96 -1.44 -15.25
CA LEU A 48 9.88 -2.89 -15.44
C LEU A 48 10.40 -3.37 -16.81
N ARG A 49 10.58 -2.47 -17.77
CA ARG A 49 11.22 -2.80 -19.05
C ARG A 49 12.75 -2.89 -18.90
N MET A 50 13.34 -2.09 -18.02
CA MET A 50 14.78 -2.08 -17.74
C MET A 50 15.16 -3.00 -16.58
N ASP A 51 14.29 -3.11 -15.58
CA ASP A 51 14.45 -3.94 -14.38
C ASP A 51 13.18 -4.75 -14.11
N PRO A 52 12.98 -5.87 -14.84
CA PRO A 52 11.78 -6.69 -14.71
C PRO A 52 11.60 -7.33 -13.32
N TYR A 53 12.68 -7.42 -12.53
CA TYR A 53 12.70 -8.09 -11.23
C TYR A 53 12.79 -7.13 -10.05
N GLU A 54 12.74 -5.83 -10.29
CA GLU A 54 12.69 -4.80 -9.24
C GLU A 54 13.85 -4.92 -8.25
N ARG A 55 15.08 -5.10 -8.78
CA ARG A 55 16.29 -5.31 -7.97
C ARG A 55 17.11 -4.06 -7.77
N ALA A 56 16.84 -2.99 -8.53
CA ALA A 56 17.70 -1.81 -8.59
C ALA A 56 17.96 -1.17 -7.21
N ASP A 57 16.99 -1.19 -6.31
CA ASP A 57 17.12 -0.65 -4.95
C ASP A 57 18.07 -1.44 -4.04
N VAL A 58 18.36 -2.70 -4.38
CA VAL A 58 19.31 -3.56 -3.66
C VAL A 58 20.69 -3.55 -4.32
N VAL A 59 20.75 -3.57 -5.66
CA VAL A 59 22.01 -3.83 -6.38
C VAL A 59 22.66 -2.60 -7.02
N SER A 60 21.94 -1.48 -7.15
CA SER A 60 22.45 -0.30 -7.86
C SER A 60 22.96 0.77 -6.91
N ASP A 61 24.19 1.22 -7.14
CA ASP A 61 24.78 2.35 -6.42
C ASP A 61 24.13 3.71 -6.76
N GLN A 62 23.35 3.77 -7.85
CA GLN A 62 22.78 5.03 -8.37
C GLN A 62 21.25 5.07 -8.29
N TYR A 63 20.61 4.07 -7.67
CA TYR A 63 19.15 3.98 -7.63
C TYR A 63 18.50 5.23 -7.01
N TYR A 64 19.01 5.71 -5.87
CA TYR A 64 18.39 6.84 -5.17
C TYR A 64 18.59 8.19 -5.87
N ASP A 65 19.72 8.38 -6.58
CA ASP A 65 19.92 9.56 -7.43
C ASP A 65 18.95 9.54 -8.63
N TRP A 66 18.83 8.39 -9.29
CA TRP A 66 17.87 8.19 -10.38
C TRP A 66 16.42 8.36 -9.91
N LEU A 67 16.06 7.82 -8.74
CA LEU A 67 14.74 7.95 -8.15
C LEU A 67 14.38 9.42 -7.94
N THR A 68 15.30 10.19 -7.35
CA THR A 68 15.09 11.61 -7.02
C THR A 68 14.97 12.46 -8.29
N LYS A 69 15.77 12.19 -9.33
CA LYS A 69 15.68 12.87 -10.63
C LYS A 69 14.38 12.58 -11.40
N ASN A 70 13.67 11.52 -11.01
CA ASN A 70 12.44 11.06 -11.66
C ASN A 70 11.23 11.07 -10.71
N ASP A 71 11.29 11.82 -9.62
CA ASP A 71 10.25 11.91 -8.59
C ASP A 71 8.90 12.39 -9.14
N TYR A 72 8.89 13.19 -10.21
CA TYR A 72 7.69 13.63 -10.94
C TYR A 72 6.80 12.45 -11.39
N LEU A 73 7.39 11.29 -11.68
CA LEU A 73 6.65 10.07 -12.01
C LEU A 73 5.94 9.48 -10.79
N ILE A 74 6.55 9.59 -9.60
CA ILE A 74 5.92 9.18 -8.33
C ILE A 74 4.69 10.04 -8.06
N PHE A 75 4.78 11.35 -8.30
CA PHE A 75 3.64 12.26 -8.18
C PHE A 75 2.52 11.90 -9.15
N ASP A 76 2.82 11.62 -10.43
CA ASP A 76 1.81 11.20 -11.41
C ASP A 76 1.16 9.87 -11.00
N GLY A 77 1.94 8.91 -10.52
CA GLY A 77 1.40 7.64 -10.04
C GLY A 77 0.52 7.78 -8.79
N THR A 78 0.91 8.66 -7.87
CA THR A 78 0.09 8.99 -6.69
C THR A 78 -1.24 9.60 -7.11
N ARG A 79 -1.22 10.55 -8.05
CA ARG A 79 -2.43 11.16 -8.61
C ARG A 79 -3.35 10.13 -9.27
N ARG A 80 -2.80 9.21 -10.07
CA ARG A 80 -3.57 8.13 -10.71
C ARG A 80 -4.18 7.19 -9.69
N SER A 81 -3.41 6.83 -8.67
CA SER A 81 -3.84 5.98 -7.56
C SER A 81 -4.99 6.64 -6.78
N ALA A 82 -4.87 7.94 -6.47
CA ALA A 82 -5.93 8.71 -5.83
C ALA A 82 -7.20 8.74 -6.70
N LYS A 83 -7.07 9.00 -8.00
CA LYS A 83 -8.21 8.97 -8.93
C LYS A 83 -8.88 7.59 -8.97
N PHE A 84 -8.10 6.52 -8.93
CA PHE A 84 -8.65 5.18 -8.89
C PHE A 84 -9.34 4.88 -7.56
N LEU A 85 -8.73 5.20 -6.41
CA LEU A 85 -9.34 5.04 -5.10
C LEU A 85 -10.64 5.84 -4.96
N GLN A 86 -10.73 7.02 -5.58
CA GLN A 86 -11.95 7.82 -5.62
C GLN A 86 -13.13 7.08 -6.26
N THR A 87 -12.87 6.16 -7.20
CA THR A 87 -13.94 5.36 -7.83
C THR A 87 -14.66 4.46 -6.83
N PHE A 88 -14.04 4.11 -5.70
CA PHE A 88 -14.71 3.32 -4.66
C PHE A 88 -15.75 4.12 -3.86
N VAL A 89 -15.78 5.45 -4.01
CA VAL A 89 -16.90 6.26 -3.49
C VAL A 89 -18.13 6.07 -4.38
N ASP A 90 -17.93 6.07 -5.70
CA ASP A 90 -19.02 5.87 -6.67
C ASP A 90 -19.46 4.40 -6.75
N TYR A 91 -18.51 3.48 -6.57
CA TYR A 91 -18.69 2.03 -6.67
C TYR A 91 -18.13 1.34 -5.41
N PRO A 92 -18.85 1.41 -4.28
CA PRO A 92 -18.36 0.85 -3.02
C PRO A 92 -18.18 -0.66 -3.09
N PRO A 93 -17.14 -1.22 -2.45
CA PRO A 93 -16.96 -2.65 -2.33
C PRO A 93 -18.17 -3.32 -1.68
N SER A 94 -18.58 -4.46 -2.21
CA SER A 94 -19.71 -5.24 -1.66
C SER A 94 -19.43 -5.79 -0.26
N GLN A 95 -18.17 -5.95 0.10
CA GLN A 95 -17.71 -6.44 1.41
C GLN A 95 -16.53 -5.59 1.89
N ARG A 96 -16.44 -5.43 3.22
CA ARG A 96 -15.25 -4.85 3.84
C ARG A 96 -14.08 -5.84 3.72
N PRO A 97 -12.83 -5.36 3.54
CA PRO A 97 -11.68 -6.23 3.57
C PRO A 97 -11.63 -7.05 4.87
N ALA A 98 -11.27 -8.32 4.75
CA ALA A 98 -11.00 -9.14 5.91
C ALA A 98 -9.74 -8.60 6.63
N SER A 99 -9.67 -8.80 7.94
CA SER A 99 -8.48 -8.52 8.74
C SER A 99 -8.00 -9.82 9.36
N PHE A 100 -6.70 -10.06 9.27
CA PHE A 100 -6.04 -11.17 9.96
C PHE A 100 -5.63 -10.83 11.39
N SER A 101 -5.73 -9.56 11.79
CA SER A 101 -5.46 -9.07 13.14
C SER A 101 -6.75 -8.89 13.96
N ILE A 102 -6.58 -8.52 15.24
CA ILE A 102 -7.69 -8.20 16.16
C ILE A 102 -8.27 -6.79 15.95
N ASP A 103 -7.77 -6.00 14.99
CA ASP A 103 -8.08 -4.57 14.89
C ASP A 103 -9.57 -4.31 14.64
N GLN A 104 -10.20 -5.07 13.74
CA GLN A 104 -11.64 -4.96 13.47
C GLN A 104 -12.50 -5.34 14.68
N ILE A 105 -12.07 -6.35 15.44
CA ILE A 105 -12.76 -6.76 16.67
C ILE A 105 -12.64 -5.64 17.71
N ARG A 106 -11.45 -5.05 17.83
CA ARG A 106 -11.19 -3.96 18.76
C ARG A 106 -12.01 -2.72 18.43
N GLU A 107 -12.04 -2.31 17.16
CA GLU A 107 -12.84 -1.18 16.68
C GLU A 107 -14.34 -1.37 16.99
N ALA A 108 -14.86 -2.58 16.76
CA ALA A 108 -16.27 -2.89 17.06
C ALA A 108 -16.58 -2.84 18.56
N VAL A 109 -15.63 -3.23 19.43
CA VAL A 109 -15.78 -3.13 20.88
C VAL A 109 -15.72 -1.67 21.34
N ASP A 110 -14.75 -0.90 20.85
CA ASP A 110 -14.59 0.51 21.19
C ASP A 110 -15.82 1.34 20.77
N ALA A 111 -16.40 1.07 19.60
CA ALA A 111 -17.66 1.68 19.17
C ALA A 111 -18.82 1.40 20.15
N LYS A 112 -18.95 0.15 20.63
CA LYS A 112 -19.98 -0.22 21.63
C LYS A 112 -19.73 0.45 22.97
N ILE A 113 -18.47 0.60 23.40
CA ILE A 113 -18.12 1.33 24.62
C ILE A 113 -18.54 2.79 24.49
N ALA A 114 -18.22 3.44 23.38
CA ALA A 114 -18.57 4.84 23.13
C ALA A 114 -20.10 5.06 23.15
N GLU A 115 -20.88 4.16 22.54
CA GLU A 115 -22.35 4.24 22.57
C GLU A 115 -22.92 4.10 23.99
N LYS A 116 -22.40 3.18 24.80
CA LYS A 116 -22.80 3.03 26.21
C LYS A 116 -22.46 4.26 27.05
N MET A 117 -21.30 4.87 26.82
CA MET A 117 -20.89 6.09 27.54
C MET A 117 -21.78 7.29 27.21
N LYS A 118 -22.29 7.38 25.98
CA LYS A 118 -23.26 8.42 25.60
C LYS A 118 -24.63 8.22 26.25
N THR A 119 -25.07 6.98 26.44
CA THR A 119 -26.38 6.67 27.06
C THR A 119 -26.37 6.78 28.59
N ALA A 120 -25.19 6.69 29.21
CA ALA A 120 -25.02 6.83 30.66
C ALA A 120 -24.94 8.30 31.13
N LYS A 121 -24.98 9.27 30.21
CA LYS A 121 -24.95 10.72 30.47
C LYS A 121 -26.32 11.32 30.15
#